data_AF-A0A559SX48-F1
#
_entry.id   AF-A0A559SX48-F1
#
_cell.length_a   1.000
_cell.length_b   1.000
_cell.length_c   1.000
_cell.angle_alpha   90.00
_cell.angle_beta   90.00
_cell.angle_gamma   90.00
#
_symmetry.space_group_name_H-M   'P 1'
#
loop_
_entity.id
_entity.type
_entity.pdbx_description
1 polymer ?
#
loop_
_entity_poly.entity_id
_entity_poly.type
_entity_poly.pdbx_seq_one_letter_code
_entity_poly.pdbx_strand_id
1 'polypeptide(L)'
;MSWYATPLGDPIEFNGLKEAFAEVCGQKDKCALGSVKGNVGHLDAAAGVCGLIKTALALQNAKIPGMANYTRPNPRIDLDNSPFYIPAEMMDWPKQEGPRYAGVSSFGVGGTNVHVILEEPPSRKRDMAGDVRGPHILPLSARNPAALSAMRSNLKNHLVKHPGASLAEIAHTLQAGRRQFSHRIAIAATNADEAQERLVADRYQSSGRATRHHRSHSCFRGKARNMLAWVQPFIATSRSLRSGSIAGRRW
;
A
#
# COMPACT_ATOMS: atom_id res chain seq x y z
N MET A 1 -10.90 17.21 -20.24
CA MET A 1 -11.78 16.18 -20.84
C MET A 1 -12.45 15.35 -19.74
N SER A 2 -13.76 15.08 -19.84
CA SER A 2 -14.75 14.91 -18.76
C SER A 2 -15.13 13.48 -18.30
N TRP A 3 -16.18 13.40 -17.47
CA TRP A 3 -16.71 12.26 -16.74
C TRP A 3 -17.46 11.22 -17.58
N TYR A 4 -17.83 11.55 -18.81
CA TYR A 4 -18.11 10.61 -19.90
C TYR A 4 -17.68 11.17 -21.28
N ALA A 5 -17.20 12.42 -21.35
CA ALA A 5 -16.92 13.15 -22.59
C ALA A 5 -18.15 13.33 -23.49
N THR A 6 -19.35 13.48 -22.90
CA THR A 6 -20.58 13.73 -23.68
C THR A 6 -21.03 15.20 -23.54
N PRO A 7 -21.31 15.90 -24.65
CA PRO A 7 -21.78 17.30 -24.62
C PRO A 7 -23.10 17.54 -23.87
N LEU A 8 -23.86 16.47 -23.59
CA LEU A 8 -25.15 16.49 -22.89
C LEU A 8 -25.07 15.92 -21.47
N GLY A 9 -24.31 14.85 -21.25
CA GLY A 9 -24.20 14.23 -19.92
C GLY A 9 -23.44 15.10 -18.94
N ASP A 10 -22.37 15.77 -19.37
CA ASP A 10 -21.55 16.56 -18.43
C ASP A 10 -22.33 17.71 -17.77
N PRO A 11 -23.16 18.50 -18.49
CA PRO A 11 -24.02 19.48 -17.85
C PRO A 11 -25.07 18.87 -16.90
N ILE A 12 -25.62 17.69 -17.22
CA ILE A 12 -26.60 17.01 -16.35
C ILE A 12 -25.95 16.58 -15.04
N GLU A 13 -24.79 15.92 -15.10
CA GLU A 13 -24.03 15.53 -13.91
C GLU A 13 -23.61 16.75 -13.09
N PHE A 14 -23.14 17.81 -13.74
CA PHE A 14 -22.74 19.04 -13.08
C PHE A 14 -23.90 19.73 -12.37
N ASN A 15 -25.06 19.83 -13.01
CA ASN A 15 -26.24 20.44 -12.40
C ASN A 15 -26.73 19.62 -11.20
N GLY A 16 -26.75 18.30 -11.29
CA GLY A 16 -27.07 17.44 -10.14
C GLY A 16 -26.09 17.64 -8.96
N LEU A 17 -24.79 17.80 -9.24
CA LEU A 17 -23.80 18.16 -8.22
C LEU A 17 -24.04 19.56 -7.65
N LYS A 18 -24.37 20.55 -8.49
CA LYS A 18 -24.65 21.92 -8.06
C LYS A 18 -25.87 21.97 -7.13
N GLU A 19 -26.92 21.20 -7.43
CA GLU A 19 -28.11 21.05 -6.58
C GLU A 19 -27.76 20.38 -5.25
N ALA A 20 -27.00 19.28 -5.27
CA ALA A 20 -26.58 18.57 -4.06
C ALA A 20 -25.67 19.43 -3.15
N PHE A 21 -24.94 20.39 -3.72
CA PHE A 21 -24.06 21.32 -3.00
C PHE A 21 -24.65 22.73 -2.86
N ALA A 22 -25.97 22.90 -3.06
CA ALA A 22 -26.60 24.22 -3.06
C ALA A 22 -26.40 24.97 -1.75
N GLU A 23 -26.45 24.28 -0.60
CA GLU A 23 -26.28 24.87 0.74
C GLU A 23 -24.87 25.43 1.00
N VAL A 24 -23.87 24.96 0.24
CA VAL A 24 -22.47 25.41 0.36
C VAL A 24 -22.04 26.31 -0.81
N CYS A 25 -22.95 26.60 -1.74
CA CYS A 25 -22.70 27.49 -2.87
C CYS A 25 -22.48 28.92 -2.38
N GLY A 26 -21.36 29.54 -2.77
CA GLY A 26 -20.97 30.90 -2.34
C GLY A 26 -20.07 30.96 -1.11
N GLN A 27 -19.72 29.83 -0.50
CA GLN A 27 -18.64 29.77 0.50
C GLN A 27 -17.28 30.03 -0.16
N LYS A 28 -16.30 30.52 0.62
CA LYS A 28 -14.96 30.88 0.12
C LYS A 28 -14.21 29.67 -0.48
N ASP A 29 -14.45 28.48 0.06
CA ASP A 29 -13.74 27.28 -0.34
C ASP A 29 -14.50 26.55 -1.44
N LYS A 30 -13.91 26.49 -2.64
CA LYS A 30 -14.43 25.69 -3.75
C LYS A 30 -13.94 24.24 -3.64
N CYS A 31 -14.79 23.30 -4.03
CA CYS A 31 -14.51 21.88 -4.11
C CYS A 31 -13.88 21.51 -5.47
N ALA A 32 -12.83 20.70 -5.45
CA ALA A 32 -12.18 20.23 -6.67
C ALA A 32 -13.03 19.14 -7.36
N LEU A 33 -13.31 19.33 -8.64
CA LEU A 33 -14.03 18.38 -9.48
C LEU A 33 -13.10 17.83 -10.57
N GLY A 34 -12.86 16.52 -10.59
CA GLY A 34 -12.06 15.92 -11.67
C GLY A 34 -12.22 14.42 -11.86
N SER A 35 -12.28 13.99 -13.12
CA SER A 35 -12.44 12.58 -13.52
C SER A 35 -11.11 11.84 -13.62
N VAL A 36 -11.10 10.50 -13.43
CA VAL A 36 -9.96 9.64 -13.79
C VAL A 36 -9.98 9.25 -15.27
N LYS A 37 -11.14 9.36 -15.92
CA LYS A 37 -11.37 8.83 -17.28
C LYS A 37 -10.56 9.57 -18.34
N GLY A 38 -10.19 10.83 -18.08
CA GLY A 38 -9.26 11.56 -18.96
C GLY A 38 -7.86 10.93 -19.03
N ASN A 39 -7.46 10.17 -18.00
CA ASN A 39 -6.14 9.53 -17.91
C ASN A 39 -6.14 8.09 -18.43
N VAL A 40 -7.19 7.31 -18.10
CA VAL A 40 -7.22 5.86 -18.34
C VAL A 40 -8.38 5.40 -19.25
N GLY A 41 -9.12 6.36 -19.82
CA GLY A 41 -10.33 6.09 -20.58
C GLY A 41 -11.52 5.70 -19.72
N HIS A 42 -12.63 5.37 -20.37
CA HIS A 42 -13.81 4.83 -19.69
C HIS A 42 -13.75 3.30 -19.68
N LEU A 43 -13.41 2.74 -18.52
CA LEU A 43 -13.26 1.29 -18.33
C LEU A 43 -14.58 0.59 -17.97
N ASP A 44 -15.72 1.16 -18.38
CA ASP A 44 -17.07 0.63 -18.16
C ASP A 44 -17.29 0.13 -16.72
N ALA A 45 -17.45 -1.18 -16.51
CA ALA A 45 -17.65 -1.80 -15.21
C ALA A 45 -16.54 -1.48 -14.18
N ALA A 46 -15.32 -1.16 -14.63
CA ALA A 46 -14.21 -0.79 -13.76
C ALA A 46 -14.08 0.73 -13.52
N ALA A 47 -14.89 1.57 -14.17
CA ALA A 47 -14.77 3.02 -14.06
C ALA A 47 -14.96 3.52 -12.62
N GLY A 48 -15.91 2.94 -11.88
CA GLY A 48 -16.17 3.28 -10.48
C GLY A 48 -14.96 2.96 -9.58
N VAL A 49 -14.38 1.75 -9.69
CA VAL A 49 -13.22 1.37 -8.89
C VAL A 49 -11.96 2.18 -9.25
N CYS A 50 -11.80 2.57 -10.52
CA CYS A 50 -10.72 3.47 -10.91
C CYS A 50 -10.86 4.86 -10.29
N GLY A 51 -12.09 5.40 -10.24
CA GLY A 51 -12.39 6.64 -9.53
C GLY A 51 -12.08 6.52 -8.03
N LEU A 52 -12.49 5.40 -7.42
CA LEU A 52 -12.22 5.11 -6.02
C LEU A 52 -10.71 5.05 -5.70
N ILE A 53 -9.93 4.34 -6.54
CA ILE A 53 -8.48 4.24 -6.38
C ILE A 53 -7.81 5.61 -6.52
N LYS A 54 -8.19 6.40 -7.53
CA LYS A 54 -7.69 7.78 -7.71
C LYS A 54 -7.92 8.59 -6.43
N THR A 55 -9.14 8.56 -5.89
CA THR A 55 -9.51 9.33 -4.71
C THR A 55 -8.80 8.86 -3.45
N ALA A 56 -8.70 7.55 -3.23
CA ALA A 56 -7.95 6.98 -2.11
C ALA A 56 -6.47 7.40 -2.14
N LEU A 57 -5.85 7.39 -3.31
CA LEU A 57 -4.47 7.86 -3.49
C LEU A 57 -4.35 9.38 -3.29
N ALA A 58 -5.33 10.17 -3.74
CA ALA A 58 -5.35 11.62 -3.52
C ALA A 58 -5.38 11.96 -2.02
N LEU A 59 -6.25 11.30 -1.25
CA LEU A 59 -6.34 11.44 0.21
C LEU A 59 -5.05 10.99 0.88
N GLN A 60 -4.52 9.82 0.52
CA GLN A 60 -3.29 9.28 1.09
C GLN A 60 -2.08 10.19 0.87
N ASN A 61 -1.96 10.79 -0.31
CA ASN A 61 -0.83 11.64 -0.69
C ASN A 61 -1.08 13.12 -0.41
N ALA A 62 -2.24 13.49 0.14
CA ALA A 62 -2.62 14.87 0.37
C ALA A 62 -2.46 15.77 -0.86
N LYS A 63 -2.83 15.27 -2.05
CA LYS A 63 -2.66 15.96 -3.34
C LYS A 63 -3.90 15.77 -4.20
N ILE A 64 -4.31 16.83 -4.89
CA ILE A 64 -5.40 16.80 -5.88
C ILE A 64 -4.75 16.65 -7.26
N PRO A 65 -4.95 15.53 -7.97
CA PRO A 65 -4.40 15.35 -9.30
C PRO A 65 -5.12 16.24 -10.33
N GLY A 66 -4.35 16.83 -11.24
CA GLY A 66 -4.87 17.56 -12.38
C GLY A 66 -5.67 16.66 -13.33
N MET A 67 -6.62 17.27 -14.03
CA MET A 67 -7.46 16.61 -15.01
C MET A 67 -6.74 16.53 -16.36
N ALA A 68 -6.44 15.32 -16.81
CA ALA A 68 -5.77 15.13 -18.10
C ALA A 68 -6.57 15.72 -19.26
N ASN A 69 -5.86 16.31 -20.23
CA ASN A 69 -6.41 16.92 -21.44
C ASN A 69 -7.53 17.93 -21.14
N TYR A 70 -7.41 18.67 -20.04
CA TYR A 70 -8.31 19.77 -19.70
C TYR A 70 -7.67 21.09 -20.12
N THR A 71 -8.37 21.84 -20.97
CA THR A 71 -7.94 23.17 -21.44
C THR A 71 -8.93 24.25 -21.06
N ARG A 72 -10.23 23.98 -21.22
CA ARG A 72 -11.33 24.84 -20.83
C ARG A 72 -12.56 24.01 -20.45
N PRO A 73 -13.49 24.56 -19.65
CA PRO A 73 -14.72 23.85 -19.34
C PRO A 73 -15.66 23.77 -20.55
N ASN A 74 -16.62 22.85 -20.46
CA ASN A 74 -17.74 22.81 -21.42
C ASN A 74 -18.53 24.13 -21.30
N PRO A 75 -18.80 24.88 -22.39
CA PRO A 75 -19.53 26.15 -22.34
C PRO A 75 -20.94 26.07 -21.74
N ARG A 76 -21.52 24.86 -21.64
CA ARG A 76 -22.81 24.61 -20.99
C ARG A 76 -22.71 24.42 -19.47
N ILE A 77 -21.51 24.50 -18.91
CA ILE A 77 -21.24 24.37 -17.47
C ILE A 77 -20.89 25.76 -16.93
N ASP A 78 -21.72 26.25 -16.01
CA ASP A 78 -21.48 27.49 -15.27
C ASP A 78 -20.60 27.22 -14.04
N LEU A 79 -19.29 27.15 -14.26
CA LEU A 79 -18.30 26.91 -13.20
C LEU A 79 -18.08 28.12 -12.30
N ASP A 80 -18.20 29.33 -12.86
CA ASP A 80 -17.93 30.58 -12.14
C ASP A 80 -18.91 30.75 -10.97
N ASN A 81 -20.20 30.50 -11.22
CA ASN A 81 -21.25 30.54 -10.19
C ASN A 81 -21.56 29.15 -9.60
N SER A 82 -20.51 28.37 -9.31
CA SER A 82 -20.62 27.08 -8.67
C SER A 82 -19.65 26.95 -7.49
N PRO A 83 -19.92 26.04 -6.54
CA PRO A 83 -18.95 25.72 -5.48
C PRO A 83 -17.78 24.90 -5.99
N PHE A 84 -17.62 24.71 -7.31
CA PHE A 84 -16.62 23.81 -7.89
C PHE A 84 -15.53 24.53 -8.67
N TYR A 85 -14.37 23.89 -8.77
CA TYR A 85 -13.33 24.22 -9.73
C TYR A 85 -12.74 22.94 -10.33
N ILE A 86 -12.13 23.04 -11.52
CA ILE A 86 -11.47 21.91 -12.17
C ILE A 86 -9.95 22.11 -12.09
N PRO A 87 -9.20 21.21 -11.42
CA PRO A 87 -7.74 21.32 -11.36
C PRO A 87 -7.13 20.97 -12.72
N ALA A 88 -6.42 21.91 -13.34
CA ALA A 88 -5.68 21.66 -14.58
C ALA A 88 -4.36 20.90 -14.32
N GLU A 89 -3.71 21.21 -13.20
CA GLU A 89 -2.44 20.63 -12.77
C GLU A 89 -2.57 19.98 -11.39
N MET A 90 -1.58 19.19 -11.01
CA MET A 90 -1.51 18.62 -9.66
C MET A 90 -1.25 19.73 -8.65
N MET A 91 -2.02 19.75 -7.56
CA MET A 91 -1.87 20.71 -6.48
C MET A 91 -1.86 20.02 -5.12
N ASP A 92 -1.25 20.67 -4.13
CA ASP A 92 -1.34 20.21 -2.75
C ASP A 92 -2.77 20.34 -2.23
N TRP A 93 -3.19 19.38 -1.41
CA TRP A 93 -4.47 19.40 -0.72
C TRP A 93 -4.20 19.81 0.73
N PRO A 94 -4.24 21.12 1.07
CA PRO A 94 -3.92 21.57 2.41
C PRO A 94 -4.87 20.94 3.43
N LYS A 95 -4.35 20.65 4.62
CA LYS A 95 -5.16 20.16 5.74
C LYS A 95 -5.88 21.35 6.37
N GLN A 96 -7.19 21.27 6.49
CA GLN A 96 -8.02 22.21 7.26
C GLN A 96 -8.30 21.63 8.66
N GLU A 97 -9.18 22.27 9.43
CA GLU A 97 -9.70 21.66 10.65
C GLU A 97 -10.49 20.39 10.31
N GLY A 98 -10.05 19.24 10.82
CA GLY A 98 -10.66 17.93 10.53
C GLY A 98 -9.98 17.12 9.41
N PRO A 99 -10.55 15.96 9.05
CA PRO A 99 -10.05 15.12 7.97
C PRO A 99 -10.47 15.65 6.60
N ARG A 100 -9.71 15.32 5.55
CA ARG A 100 -10.14 15.59 4.17
C ARG A 100 -11.25 14.61 3.77
N TYR A 101 -12.23 15.12 3.03
CA TYR A 101 -13.29 14.31 2.45
C TYR A 101 -13.29 14.39 0.93
N ALA A 102 -13.69 13.31 0.28
CA ALA A 102 -13.82 13.27 -1.16
C ALA A 102 -14.99 12.36 -1.59
N GLY A 103 -15.81 12.86 -2.50
CA GLY A 103 -16.89 12.08 -3.13
C GLY A 103 -16.43 11.36 -4.39
N VAL A 104 -16.97 10.18 -4.65
CA VAL A 104 -16.82 9.46 -5.93
C VAL A 104 -18.19 9.05 -6.43
N SER A 105 -18.56 9.53 -7.61
CA SER A 105 -19.79 9.14 -8.31
C SER A 105 -19.48 8.23 -9.49
N SER A 106 -20.35 7.24 -9.72
CA SER A 106 -20.35 6.39 -10.92
C SER A 106 -21.78 6.14 -11.39
N PHE A 107 -22.02 6.34 -12.68
CA PHE A 107 -23.34 6.26 -13.30
C PHE A 107 -23.32 5.21 -14.40
N GLY A 108 -24.12 4.16 -14.24
CA GLY A 108 -24.24 3.10 -15.23
C GLY A 108 -25.26 3.46 -16.31
N VAL A 109 -25.04 2.97 -17.53
CA VAL A 109 -25.94 3.20 -18.69
C VAL A 109 -27.39 2.76 -18.41
N GLY A 110 -27.57 1.73 -17.57
CA GLY A 110 -28.89 1.26 -17.13
C GLY A 110 -29.59 2.13 -16.08
N GLY A 111 -29.06 3.32 -15.75
CA GLY A 111 -29.64 4.24 -14.77
C GLY A 111 -29.27 3.95 -13.31
N THR A 112 -28.42 2.96 -13.06
CA THR A 112 -27.90 2.68 -11.71
C THR A 112 -26.83 3.70 -11.35
N ASN A 113 -27.08 4.49 -10.30
CA ASN A 113 -26.20 5.56 -9.86
C ASN A 113 -25.67 5.24 -8.45
N VAL A 114 -24.36 5.34 -8.27
CA VAL A 114 -23.72 5.09 -6.97
C VAL A 114 -22.82 6.27 -6.62
N HIS A 115 -22.92 6.72 -5.37
CA HIS A 115 -22.06 7.74 -4.78
C HIS A 115 -21.47 7.25 -3.47
N VAL A 116 -20.17 7.46 -3.26
CA VAL A 116 -19.48 7.12 -2.02
C VAL A 116 -18.67 8.31 -1.53
N ILE A 117 -18.61 8.49 -0.22
CA ILE A 117 -17.79 9.51 0.44
C ILE A 117 -16.63 8.81 1.14
N LEU A 118 -15.42 9.30 0.89
CA LEU A 118 -14.19 8.83 1.52
C LEU A 118 -13.68 9.88 2.48
N GLU A 119 -13.16 9.41 3.61
CA GLU A 119 -12.45 10.21 4.60
C GLU A 119 -10.96 9.87 4.57
N GLU A 120 -10.11 10.87 4.82
CA GLU A 120 -8.69 10.70 5.07
C GLU A 120 -8.46 9.68 6.21
N PRO A 121 -7.55 8.71 6.05
CA PRO A 121 -7.27 7.76 7.13
C PRO A 121 -6.68 8.49 8.36
N PRO A 122 -6.96 8.00 9.59
CA PRO A 122 -6.41 8.61 10.78
C PRO A 122 -4.87 8.60 10.75
N SER A 123 -4.27 9.69 11.25
CA SER A 123 -2.81 9.80 11.32
C SER A 123 -2.24 8.72 12.24
N ARG A 124 -1.61 7.70 11.65
CA ARG A 124 -0.94 6.66 12.42
C ARG A 124 0.45 7.18 12.81
N LYS A 125 0.66 7.44 14.11
CA LYS A 125 2.01 7.64 14.62
C LYS A 125 2.80 6.36 14.31
N ARG A 126 3.87 6.50 13.54
CA ARG A 126 4.81 5.40 13.36
C ARG A 126 5.53 5.28 14.68
N ASP A 127 5.18 4.26 15.45
CA ASP A 127 6.03 3.85 16.56
C ASP A 127 7.35 3.44 15.91
N MET A 128 8.38 4.28 16.08
CA MET A 128 9.76 3.92 15.80
C MET A 128 10.18 2.90 16.86
N ALA A 129 9.50 1.75 16.89
CA ALA A 129 9.94 0.60 17.64
C ALA A 129 11.32 0.27 17.08
N GLY A 130 12.36 0.58 17.87
CA GLY A 130 13.74 0.51 17.42
C GLY A 130 14.00 -0.82 16.73
N ASP A 131 14.72 -0.78 15.60
CA ASP A 131 15.03 -1.97 14.82
C ASP A 131 15.52 -3.07 15.76
N VAL A 132 14.76 -4.17 15.80
CA VAL A 132 15.13 -5.32 16.62
C VAL A 132 16.48 -5.81 16.11
N ARG A 133 17.52 -5.60 16.93
CA ARG A 133 18.90 -5.94 16.54
C ARG A 133 19.01 -7.42 16.24
N GLY A 134 19.55 -7.75 15.07
CA GLY A 134 19.85 -9.13 14.66
C GLY A 134 19.44 -9.41 13.21
N PRO A 135 19.65 -10.64 12.73
CA PRO A 135 19.24 -11.03 11.40
C PRO A 135 17.71 -11.13 11.29
N HIS A 136 17.16 -10.53 10.25
CA HIS A 136 15.76 -10.64 9.86
C HIS A 136 15.59 -11.69 8.77
N ILE A 137 14.51 -12.48 8.87
CA ILE A 137 14.15 -13.46 7.85
C ILE A 137 13.15 -12.85 6.86
N LEU A 138 13.52 -12.83 5.59
CA LEU A 138 12.71 -12.36 4.47
C LEU A 138 12.19 -13.58 3.69
N PRO A 139 11.02 -14.13 4.04
CA PRO A 139 10.42 -15.21 3.26
C PRO A 139 9.81 -14.66 1.97
N LEU A 140 10.18 -15.25 0.84
CA LEU A 140 9.53 -15.00 -0.44
C LEU A 140 8.90 -16.28 -0.93
N SER A 141 7.70 -16.17 -1.50
CA SER A 141 7.06 -17.32 -2.14
C SER A 141 6.24 -16.93 -3.37
N ALA A 142 6.16 -17.82 -4.34
CA ALA A 142 5.37 -17.64 -5.55
C ALA A 142 4.82 -18.97 -6.08
N ARG A 143 3.87 -18.87 -7.03
CA ARG A 143 3.22 -20.04 -7.67
C ARG A 143 4.13 -20.79 -8.65
N ASN A 144 5.17 -20.13 -9.17
CA ASN A 144 6.12 -20.71 -10.09
C ASN A 144 7.52 -20.05 -9.92
N PRO A 145 8.59 -20.64 -10.48
CA PRO A 145 9.95 -20.11 -10.34
C PRO A 145 10.15 -18.70 -10.95
N ALA A 146 9.53 -18.42 -12.10
CA ALA A 146 9.65 -17.11 -12.76
C ALA A 146 9.07 -15.97 -11.90
N ALA A 147 7.90 -16.19 -11.31
CA ALA A 147 7.27 -15.25 -10.39
C ALA A 147 8.08 -15.08 -9.09
N LEU A 148 8.75 -16.14 -8.61
CA LEU A 148 9.65 -16.03 -7.47
C LEU A 148 10.88 -15.18 -7.82
N SER A 149 11.45 -15.35 -9.01
CA SER A 149 12.54 -14.52 -9.52
C SER A 149 12.11 -13.04 -9.63
N ALA A 150 10.94 -12.77 -10.20
CA ALA A 150 10.39 -11.43 -10.28
C ALA A 150 10.19 -10.81 -8.89
N MET A 151 9.69 -11.58 -7.92
CA MET A 151 9.52 -11.11 -6.54
C MET A 151 10.86 -10.75 -5.88
N ARG A 152 11.93 -11.53 -6.12
CA ARG A 152 13.29 -11.23 -5.64
C ARG A 152 13.79 -9.90 -6.19
N SER A 153 13.68 -9.71 -7.50
CA SER A 153 14.08 -8.48 -8.18
C SER A 153 13.27 -7.27 -7.71
N ASN A 154 11.95 -7.44 -7.54
CA ASN A 154 11.08 -6.36 -7.05
C ASN A 154 11.43 -5.94 -5.62
N LEU A 155 11.70 -6.90 -4.72
CA LEU A 155 12.11 -6.57 -3.35
C LEU A 155 13.48 -5.89 -3.32
N LYS A 156 14.45 -6.37 -4.11
CA LYS A 156 15.76 -5.70 -4.25
C LYS A 156 15.57 -4.25 -4.71
N ASN A 157 14.82 -4.04 -5.79
CA ASN A 157 14.57 -2.71 -6.34
C ASN A 157 13.83 -1.81 -5.36
N HIS A 158 12.95 -2.37 -4.53
CA HIS A 158 12.28 -1.64 -3.46
C HIS A 158 13.27 -1.16 -2.40
N LEU A 159 14.19 -2.02 -1.95
CA LEU A 159 15.24 -1.66 -0.99
C LEU A 159 16.18 -0.58 -1.53
N VAL A 160 16.57 -0.69 -2.82
CA VAL A 160 17.40 0.33 -3.49
C VAL A 160 16.69 1.69 -3.51
N LYS A 161 15.39 1.71 -3.83
CA LYS A 161 14.61 2.96 -3.89
C LYS A 161 14.32 3.57 -2.50
N HIS A 162 14.40 2.77 -1.43
CA HIS A 162 14.04 3.18 -0.08
C HIS A 162 15.11 2.74 0.93
N PRO A 163 16.31 3.35 0.93
CA PRO A 163 17.41 2.95 1.81
C PRO A 163 17.08 3.08 3.31
N GLY A 164 16.11 3.92 3.68
CA GLY A 164 15.63 4.07 5.05
C GLY A 164 14.47 3.13 5.46
N ALA A 165 14.12 2.14 4.63
CA ALA A 165 13.06 1.19 4.96
C ALA A 165 13.52 0.23 6.08
N SER A 166 12.69 0.05 7.13
CA SER A 166 13.00 -0.89 8.20
C SER A 166 12.92 -2.33 7.70
N LEU A 167 14.03 -3.05 7.82
CA LEU A 167 14.10 -4.46 7.44
C LEU A 167 13.18 -5.32 8.34
N ALA A 168 12.99 -4.91 9.60
CA ALA A 168 12.09 -5.57 10.54
C ALA A 168 10.62 -5.48 10.08
N GLU A 169 10.16 -4.31 9.65
CA GLU A 169 8.80 -4.11 9.13
C GLU A 169 8.57 -4.86 7.82
N ILE A 170 9.57 -4.88 6.92
CA ILE A 170 9.54 -5.66 5.68
C ILE A 170 9.41 -7.16 6.03
N ALA A 171 10.26 -7.66 6.92
CA ALA A 171 10.22 -9.06 7.36
C ALA A 171 8.86 -9.42 7.98
N HIS A 172 8.32 -8.56 8.85
CA HIS A 172 7.00 -8.75 9.44
C HIS A 172 5.90 -8.81 8.37
N THR A 173 5.93 -7.87 7.41
CA THR A 173 4.97 -7.83 6.31
C THR A 173 5.03 -9.10 5.45
N LEU A 174 6.23 -9.59 5.14
CA LEU A 174 6.42 -10.82 4.37
C LEU A 174 5.97 -12.08 5.13
N GLN A 175 6.08 -12.10 6.46
CA GLN A 175 5.73 -13.24 7.30
C GLN A 175 4.23 -13.29 7.63
N ALA A 176 3.63 -12.16 8.02
CA ALA A 176 2.26 -12.09 8.53
C ALA A 176 1.26 -11.58 7.49
N GLY A 177 1.70 -10.77 6.53
CA GLY A 177 0.82 -10.05 5.59
C GLY A 177 0.82 -10.59 4.16
N ARG A 178 1.47 -11.74 3.89
CA ARG A 178 1.56 -12.31 2.53
C ARG A 178 1.14 -13.78 2.52
N ARG A 179 0.42 -14.15 1.45
CA ARG A 179 0.04 -15.54 1.20
C ARG A 179 1.28 -16.37 0.88
N GLN A 180 1.32 -17.60 1.39
CA GLN A 180 2.39 -18.55 1.13
C GLN A 180 2.08 -19.45 -0.08
N PHE A 181 3.05 -19.64 -0.96
CA PHE A 181 2.96 -20.51 -2.15
C PHE A 181 4.06 -21.59 -2.16
N SER A 182 4.06 -22.53 -3.11
CA SER A 182 4.91 -23.73 -3.07
C SER A 182 6.38 -23.50 -3.42
N HIS A 183 6.71 -22.49 -4.23
CA HIS A 183 8.09 -22.11 -4.51
C HIS A 183 8.51 -21.07 -3.48
N ARG A 184 9.48 -21.39 -2.63
CA ARG A 184 9.85 -20.57 -1.47
C ARG A 184 11.36 -20.40 -1.38
N ILE A 185 11.77 -19.24 -0.88
CA ILE A 185 13.12 -19.00 -0.35
C ILE A 185 13.00 -18.20 0.94
N ALA A 186 13.98 -18.31 1.81
CA ALA A 186 14.11 -17.48 3.00
C ALA A 186 15.52 -16.91 3.03
N ILE A 187 15.62 -15.59 3.09
CA ILE A 187 16.89 -14.87 3.16
C ILE A 187 17.02 -14.30 4.56
N ALA A 188 18.12 -14.62 5.24
CA ALA A 188 18.50 -13.95 6.47
C ALA A 188 19.38 -12.74 6.12
N ALA A 189 19.10 -11.57 6.67
CA ALA A 189 19.94 -10.38 6.50
C ALA A 189 19.83 -9.47 7.73
N THR A 190 20.93 -8.82 8.10
CA THR A 190 21.02 -7.88 9.22
C THR A 190 20.80 -6.43 8.79
N ASN A 191 21.00 -6.14 7.51
CA ASN A 191 20.80 -4.82 6.92
C ASN A 191 20.32 -4.90 5.47
N ALA A 192 19.94 -3.75 4.90
CA ALA A 192 19.37 -3.66 3.55
C ALA A 192 20.37 -4.06 2.45
N ASP A 193 21.66 -3.77 2.60
CA ASP A 193 22.68 -4.07 1.58
C ASP A 193 22.93 -5.59 1.51
N GLU A 194 23.09 -6.23 2.65
CA GLU A 194 23.20 -7.69 2.76
C GLU A 194 21.95 -8.38 2.20
N ALA A 195 20.75 -7.81 2.42
CA ALA A 195 19.52 -8.31 1.85
C ALA A 195 19.53 -8.19 0.31
N GLN A 196 19.94 -7.04 -0.24
CA GLN A 196 20.02 -6.81 -1.68
C GLN A 196 20.96 -7.80 -2.38
N GLU A 197 22.15 -8.03 -1.81
CA GLU A 197 23.12 -9.00 -2.34
C GLU A 197 22.55 -10.43 -2.32
N ARG A 198 21.97 -10.84 -1.19
CA ARG A 198 21.45 -12.21 -1.02
C ARG A 198 20.22 -12.47 -1.87
N LEU A 199 19.42 -11.44 -2.17
CA LEU A 199 18.27 -11.54 -3.04
C LEU A 199 18.63 -11.94 -4.46
N VAL A 200 19.84 -11.70 -4.94
CA VAL A 200 20.27 -12.08 -6.31
C VAL A 200 21.27 -13.23 -6.34
N ALA A 201 21.78 -13.68 -5.20
CA ALA A 201 22.74 -14.76 -5.16
C ALA A 201 22.16 -16.10 -5.65
N ASP A 202 22.91 -16.80 -6.50
CA ASP A 202 22.51 -18.07 -7.11
C ASP A 202 22.38 -19.22 -6.10
N ARG A 203 23.08 -19.13 -4.97
CA ARG A 203 22.97 -20.10 -3.86
C ARG A 203 21.57 -20.19 -3.24
N TYR A 204 20.70 -19.21 -3.52
CA TYR A 204 19.29 -19.21 -3.11
C TYR A 204 18.32 -19.54 -4.25
N GLN A 205 18.79 -20.10 -5.38
CA GLN A 205 17.88 -20.65 -6.38
C GLN A 205 17.09 -21.82 -5.77
N SER A 206 15.76 -21.79 -5.97
CA SER A 206 14.84 -22.74 -5.33
C SER A 206 15.09 -24.16 -5.81
N SER A 207 15.64 -25.02 -4.95
CA SER A 207 15.89 -26.43 -5.25
C SER A 207 14.70 -27.35 -4.97
N GLY A 208 13.50 -26.84 -4.64
CA GLY A 208 12.36 -27.73 -4.43
C GLY A 208 11.00 -27.08 -4.24
N ARG A 209 9.97 -27.81 -4.70
CA ARG A 209 8.56 -27.60 -4.35
C ARG A 209 8.35 -28.18 -2.96
N ALA A 210 8.11 -27.35 -1.95
CA ALA A 210 7.78 -27.85 -0.61
C ALA A 210 6.36 -28.46 -0.65
N THR A 211 6.26 -29.79 -0.74
CA THR A 211 4.99 -30.53 -0.85
C THR A 211 4.51 -31.16 0.45
N ARG A 212 5.23 -31.05 1.58
CA ARG A 212 4.86 -31.68 2.84
C ARG A 212 5.15 -30.84 4.07
N HIS A 213 4.35 -31.02 5.13
CA HIS A 213 4.73 -30.69 6.51
C HIS A 213 6.07 -31.38 6.81
N HIS A 214 7.14 -30.61 6.98
CA HIS A 214 8.42 -31.16 7.43
C HIS A 214 8.28 -31.63 8.88
N ARG A 215 8.53 -32.91 9.14
CA ARG A 215 8.77 -33.41 10.50
C ARG A 215 10.11 -32.83 10.98
N SER A 216 10.06 -31.90 11.93
CA SER A 216 11.25 -31.41 12.61
C SER A 216 11.86 -32.54 13.45
N HIS A 217 13.07 -32.98 13.12
CA HIS A 217 13.83 -33.89 13.97
C HIS A 217 14.80 -33.04 14.79
N SER A 218 14.61 -32.99 16.10
CA SER A 218 15.50 -32.28 17.01
C SER A 218 16.70 -33.18 17.31
N CYS A 219 17.85 -32.89 16.69
CA CYS A 219 19.11 -33.55 17.01
C CYS A 219 19.86 -32.70 18.05
N PHE A 220 19.93 -33.18 19.29
CA PHE A 220 20.75 -32.56 20.33
C PHE A 220 22.19 -33.08 20.21
N ARG A 221 23.13 -32.19 19.87
CA ARG A 221 24.56 -32.52 19.93
C ARG A 221 25.02 -32.58 21.39
N GLY A 222 25.52 -33.74 21.82
CA GLY A 222 26.04 -33.95 23.18
C GLY A 222 27.44 -33.36 23.41
N LYS A 223 27.67 -32.94 24.67
CA LYS A 223 28.87 -32.33 25.32
C LYS A 223 29.14 -30.85 25.03
N ALA A 224 28.63 -30.00 25.91
CA ALA A 224 28.94 -28.58 25.99
C ALA A 224 30.19 -28.32 26.87
N ARG A 225 31.26 -27.80 26.27
CA ARG A 225 32.16 -26.86 26.97
C ARG A 225 31.83 -25.48 26.41
N ASN A 226 31.53 -24.53 27.31
CA ASN A 226 31.14 -23.13 27.03
C ASN A 226 29.80 -22.89 26.33
N MET A 227 28.69 -23.43 26.85
CA MET A 227 27.33 -23.08 26.40
C MET A 227 26.95 -21.61 26.65
N LEU A 228 27.50 -20.97 27.70
CA LEU A 228 27.14 -19.60 28.08
C LEU A 228 27.45 -18.59 26.97
N ALA A 229 28.62 -18.66 26.34
CA ALA A 229 29.02 -17.74 25.27
C ALA A 229 28.14 -17.82 24.01
N TRP A 230 27.55 -18.99 23.73
CA TRP A 230 26.73 -19.23 22.54
C TRP A 230 25.28 -18.71 22.70
N VAL A 231 24.80 -18.59 23.93
CA VAL A 231 23.40 -18.25 24.22
C VAL A 231 23.24 -16.76 24.57
N GLN A 232 24.33 -16.08 24.96
CA GLN A 232 24.31 -14.64 25.29
C GLN A 232 23.65 -13.76 24.19
N PRO A 233 23.93 -13.94 22.88
CA PRO A 233 23.28 -13.14 21.84
C PRO A 233 21.77 -13.38 21.78
N PHE A 234 21.31 -14.62 22.03
CA PHE A 234 19.88 -14.97 22.01
C PHE A 234 19.13 -14.44 23.23
N ILE A 235 19.76 -14.47 24.41
CA ILE A 235 19.22 -13.86 25.63
C ILE A 235 19.13 -12.33 25.45
N ALA A 236 20.17 -11.71 24.88
CA ALA A 236 20.19 -10.27 24.68
C ALA A 236 19.12 -9.74 23.70
N THR A 237 18.58 -10.58 22.83
CA THR A 237 17.59 -10.15 21.82
C THR A 237 16.16 -10.59 22.15
N SER A 238 15.96 -11.70 22.87
CA SER A 238 14.63 -12.20 23.23
C SER A 238 14.15 -11.70 24.60
N ARG A 239 12.95 -11.11 24.67
CA ARG A 239 12.31 -10.76 25.96
C ARG A 239 11.96 -12.01 26.79
N SER A 240 11.53 -13.09 26.15
CA SER A 240 11.12 -14.32 26.85
C SER A 240 12.29 -15.09 27.46
N LEU A 241 13.49 -14.97 26.87
CA LEU A 241 14.71 -15.58 27.41
C LEU A 241 15.33 -14.76 28.55
N ARG A 242 15.09 -13.44 28.60
CA ARG A 242 15.53 -12.57 29.69
C ARG A 242 14.75 -12.77 30.99
N SER A 243 13.48 -13.12 30.89
CA SER A 243 12.59 -13.33 32.04
C SER A 243 12.61 -14.77 32.58
N GLY A 244 13.63 -15.57 32.25
CA GLY A 244 13.63 -17.02 32.45
C GLY A 244 13.44 -17.51 33.89
N SER A 245 12.19 -17.67 34.33
CA SER A 245 11.78 -18.78 35.20
C SER A 245 11.66 -20.02 34.32
N ILE A 246 12.76 -20.75 34.18
CA ILE A 246 12.76 -22.07 33.56
C ILE A 246 12.29 -23.04 34.66
N ALA A 247 10.98 -23.21 34.80
CA ALA A 247 10.42 -24.27 35.63
C ALA A 247 10.72 -25.62 34.96
N GLY A 248 11.81 -26.25 35.39
CA GLY A 248 12.19 -27.59 34.97
C GLY A 248 11.12 -28.59 35.39
N ARG A 249 10.50 -29.26 34.42
CA ARG A 249 9.92 -30.58 34.65
C ARG A 249 11.00 -31.61 34.36
N ARG A 250 11.41 -32.32 35.42
CA ARG A 250 12.23 -33.52 35.32
C ARG A 250 11.43 -34.60 34.56
N TRP A 251 12.21 -35.36 33.79
CA TRP A 251 11.91 -36.52 32.93
C TRP A 251 10.62 -37.28 33.20
#